data_AF-A0A1L3LS95-F1
#
_entry.id   AF-A0A1L3LS95-F1
#
_cell.length_a   1.000
_cell.length_b   1.000
_cell.length_c   1.000
_cell.angle_alpha   90.00
_cell.angle_beta   90.00
_cell.angle_gamma   90.00
#
_symmetry.space_group_name_H-M   'P 1'
#
loop_
_entity.id
_entity.type
_entity.pdbx_description
1 polymer ?
#
loop_
_entity_poly.entity_id
_entity_poly.type
_entity_poly.pdbx_seq_one_letter_code
_entity_poly.pdbx_strand_id
1 'polypeptide(L)' 'MQNDNDNSPDRPKRPLSPAALRALQEAKERRRAEEQRHAPTEIGGRGGLDPARFGDWEIKGRAIDF' A
#
# COMPACT_ATOMS: atom_id res chain seq x y z
N MET A 1 11.02 -6.37 20.70
CA MET A 1 9.70 -6.26 20.06
C MET A 1 9.79 -7.03 18.76
N GLN A 2 9.27 -8.26 18.69
CA GLN A 2 9.31 -9.06 17.46
C GLN A 2 8.39 -8.42 16.40
N ASN A 3 8.92 -8.22 15.19
CA ASN A 3 8.15 -7.81 14.02
C ASN A 3 7.65 -9.07 13.32
N ASP A 4 6.39 -9.43 13.56
CA ASP A 4 5.69 -10.57 12.93
C ASP A 4 5.32 -10.23 11.47
N ASN A 5 6.31 -10.16 10.58
CA ASN A 5 6.04 -9.99 9.15
C ASN A 5 5.65 -11.33 8.53
N ASP A 6 4.36 -11.65 8.59
CA ASP A 6 3.78 -12.97 8.31
C ASP A 6 3.52 -13.28 6.80
N ASN A 7 4.30 -12.71 5.89
CA ASN A 7 4.08 -12.82 4.44
C ASN A 7 4.63 -14.13 3.84
N SER A 8 3.95 -15.27 4.07
CA SER A 8 4.23 -16.55 3.39
C SER A 8 3.00 -17.06 2.64
N PRO A 9 3.10 -17.42 1.35
CA PRO A 9 1.95 -17.75 0.49
C PRO A 9 1.28 -19.10 0.83
N ASP A 10 1.96 -19.97 1.58
CA ASP A 10 1.53 -21.34 1.88
C ASP A 10 0.80 -21.49 3.24
N ARG A 11 0.44 -20.38 3.90
CA ARG A 11 -0.26 -20.45 5.20
C ARG A 11 -1.78 -20.57 5.05
N PRO A 12 -2.43 -21.43 5.86
CA PRO A 12 -3.89 -21.53 5.87
C PRO A 12 -4.49 -20.18 6.28
N LYS A 13 -5.35 -19.62 5.42
CA LYS A 13 -6.02 -18.35 5.68
C LYS A 13 -6.94 -18.48 6.89
N ARG A 14 -6.61 -17.79 7.97
CA ARG A 14 -7.47 -17.72 9.16
C ARG A 14 -8.79 -17.03 8.79
N PRO A 15 -9.95 -17.54 9.24
CA PRO A 15 -11.21 -16.87 9.02
C PRO A 15 -11.21 -15.49 9.69
N LEU A 16 -11.76 -14.49 9.00
CA LEU A 16 -11.82 -13.12 9.51
C LEU A 16 -12.79 -13.03 10.69
N SER A 17 -12.41 -12.29 11.74
CA SER A 17 -13.30 -11.99 12.85
C SER A 17 -14.44 -11.06 12.42
N PRO A 18 -15.58 -11.04 13.12
CA PRO A 18 -16.68 -10.10 12.83
C PRO A 18 -16.25 -8.63 12.89
N ALA A 19 -15.27 -8.30 13.74
CA ALA A 19 -14.68 -6.95 13.80
C ALA A 19 -13.87 -6.62 12.53
N ALA A 20 -13.08 -7.57 12.03
CA ALA A 20 -12.32 -7.39 10.80
C ALA A 20 -13.22 -7.21 9.58
N LEU A 21 -14.34 -7.95 9.51
CA LEU A 21 -15.33 -7.79 8.43
C LEU A 21 -15.96 -6.39 8.43
N ARG A 22 -16.34 -5.88 9.60
CA ARG A 22 -16.87 -4.51 9.74
C ARG A 22 -15.86 -3.45 9.30
N ALA A 23 -14.61 -3.57 9.75
CA ALA A 23 -13.55 -2.63 9.38
C ALA A 23 -13.29 -2.61 7.86
N LEU A 24 -13.32 -3.78 7.20
CA LEU A 24 -13.18 -3.87 5.75
C LEU A 24 -14.36 -3.23 5.01
N GLN A 25 -15.57 -3.36 5.54
CA GLN A 25 -16.76 -2.74 4.95
C GLN A 25 -16.70 -1.22 5.06
N GLU A 26 -16.39 -0.68 6.24
CA GLU A 26 -16.21 0.76 6.46
C GLU A 26 -15.10 1.34 5.58
N ALA A 27 -13.96 0.64 5.47
CA ALA A 27 -12.87 1.06 4.59
C ALA A 27 -13.27 1.08 3.11
N LYS A 28 -14.10 0.12 2.67
CA LYS A 28 -14.67 0.10 1.32
C LYS A 28 -15.65 1.25 1.10
N GLU A 29 -16.50 1.53 2.08
CA GLU A 29 -17.45 2.66 2.04
C GLU A 29 -16.70 3.99 1.98
N ARG A 30 -15.64 4.15 2.79
CA ARG A 30 -14.75 5.32 2.73
C ARG A 30 -14.10 5.47 1.36
N ARG A 31 -13.53 4.39 0.78
CA ARG A 31 -12.91 4.45 -0.55
C ARG A 31 -13.93 4.75 -1.67
N ARG A 32 -15.19 4.34 -1.51
CA ARG A 32 -16.27 4.69 -2.45
C ARG A 32 -16.71 6.15 -2.31
N ALA A 33 -16.73 6.67 -1.08
CA ALA A 33 -17.08 8.05 -0.79
C ALA A 33 -15.94 9.04 -1.07
N GLU A 34 -14.69 8.55 -1.03
CA GLU A 34 -13.52 9.28 -1.46
C GLU A 34 -13.56 9.34 -2.99
N GLU A 35 -14.05 10.47 -3.52
CA GLU A 35 -13.91 10.78 -4.94
C GLU A 35 -12.46 10.56 -5.32
N GLN A 36 -12.22 9.76 -6.38
CA GLN A 36 -10.89 9.64 -6.95
C GLN A 36 -10.48 11.04 -7.35
N ARG A 37 -9.66 11.68 -6.51
CA ARG A 37 -9.01 12.92 -6.87
C ARG A 37 -8.20 12.56 -8.10
N HIS A 38 -8.71 12.98 -9.26
CA HIS A 38 -8.02 12.90 -10.53
C HIS A 38 -6.86 13.89 -10.46
N ALA A 39 -5.87 13.56 -9.63
CA ALA A 39 -4.58 14.20 -9.72
C ALA A 39 -4.08 13.94 -11.14
N PRO A 40 -3.57 14.97 -11.83
CA PRO A 40 -2.98 14.77 -13.14
C PRO A 40 -1.94 13.66 -13.02
N THR A 41 -2.00 12.72 -13.96
CA THR A 41 -1.00 11.65 -14.01
C THR A 41 0.37 12.30 -14.15
N GLU A 42 1.29 11.94 -13.26
CA GLU A 42 2.67 12.41 -13.36
C GLU A 42 3.30 11.80 -14.62
N ILE A 43 3.64 12.63 -15.59
CA ILE A 43 4.29 12.20 -16.84
C ILE A 43 5.80 12.26 -16.62
N GLY A 44 6.48 11.11 -16.76
CA GLY A 44 7.92 11.02 -16.57
C GLY A 44 8.39 10.91 -15.12
N GLY A 45 7.46 10.89 -14.15
CA GLY A 45 7.78 10.57 -12.75
C GLY A 45 8.17 9.11 -12.59
N ARG A 46 8.96 8.79 -11.54
CA ARG A 46 9.37 7.40 -11.24
C ARG A 46 8.20 6.45 -10.93
N GLY A 47 7.02 6.99 -10.65
CA GLY A 47 5.89 6.24 -10.10
C GLY A 47 6.16 5.80 -8.67
N GLY A 48 5.12 5.42 -7.93
CA GLY A 48 5.26 4.98 -6.55
C GLY A 48 5.38 6.11 -5.52
N LEU A 49 5.73 5.74 -4.29
CA LEU A 49 5.76 6.66 -3.14
C LEU A 49 7.03 7.54 -3.14
N ASP A 50 6.97 8.68 -2.45
CA ASP A 50 8.06 9.67 -2.29
C ASP A 50 9.35 9.04 -1.70
N PRO A 51 10.50 9.03 -2.41
CA PRO A 51 11.66 8.26 -1.97
C PRO A 51 12.37 8.95 -0.81
N ALA A 52 12.19 10.27 -0.64
CA ALA A 52 12.68 11.02 0.51
C ALA A 52 11.88 10.67 1.77
N ARG A 53 10.62 10.26 1.62
CA ARG A 53 9.78 9.82 2.74
C ARG A 53 9.97 8.35 3.10
N PHE A 54 10.15 7.49 2.10
CA PHE A 54 10.13 6.04 2.28
C PHE A 54 11.50 5.37 2.10
N GLY A 55 12.54 6.14 1.73
CA GLY A 55 13.90 5.64 1.55
C GLY A 55 14.13 4.80 0.28
N ASP A 56 13.12 4.68 -0.58
CA ASP A 56 13.16 3.86 -1.80
C ASP A 56 13.65 4.67 -2.99
N TRP A 57 14.97 4.89 -3.04
CA TRP A 57 15.63 5.56 -4.17
C TRP A 57 16.00 4.59 -5.30
N GLU A 58 15.60 3.31 -5.20
CA GLU A 58 16.00 2.29 -6.14
C GLU A 58 15.01 2.12 -7.28
N ILE A 59 15.49 2.27 -8.51
CA ILE A 59 14.74 1.94 -9.72
C ILE A 59 15.50 0.83 -10.45
N LYS A 60 14.89 -0.35 -10.55
CA LYS A 60 15.50 -1.55 -11.17
C LYS A 60 16.84 -1.95 -10.54
N GLY A 61 16.96 -1.84 -9.21
CA GLY A 61 18.16 -2.23 -8.46
C GLY A 61 19.33 -1.25 -8.56
N ARG A 62 19.06 0.00 -8.94
CA ARG A 62 20.04 1.10 -8.94
C ARG A 62 19.47 2.26 -8.15
N ALA A 63 20.24 2.80 -7.21
CA ALA A 63 19.92 4.07 -6.58
C ALA A 63 20.02 5.19 -7.63
N ILE A 64 18.92 5.91 -7.82
CA ILE A 64 18.84 7.07 -8.73
C ILE A 64 18.51 8.28 -7.88
N ASP A 65 19.49 9.15 -7.66
CA ASP A 65 19.25 10.56 -7.35
C ASP A 65 19.47 11.36 -8.64
N PHE A 66 18.76 12.48 -8.85
CA PHE A 66 18.61 13.34 -10.06
C PHE A 66 17.74 12.83 -11.24
#